data_AF-A0A0E3LUC2-F1
#
_entry.id   AF-A0A0E3LUC2-F1
#
_cell.length_a   1.000
_cell.length_b   1.000
_cell.length_c   1.000
_cell.angle_alpha   90.00
_cell.angle_beta   90.00
_cell.angle_gamma   90.00
#
_symmetry.space_group_name_H-M   'P 1'
#
loop_
_entity.id
_entity.type
_entity.pdbx_description
1 polymer ?
#
loop_
_entity_poly.entity_id
_entity_poly.type
_entity_poly.pdbx_seq_one_letter_code
_entity_poly.pdbx_strand_id
1 'polypeptide(L)'
;MKNIKKVYRYRLISGIILLLAGIMLTVFFEGDSSIPVILIVMGMVIFLITAFRLFRQGDLPDRDERTKKLAAYGITYSWLFTLVLITVLYWIEFLNLADFTAEAILGILLFFMLISANVFRWFFMQKGDVE
;
A
#
# COMPACT_ATOMS: atom_id res chain seq x y z
N MET A 1 -10.52 -0.75 27.93
CA MET A 1 -9.33 -0.55 27.08
C MET A 1 -8.28 -1.69 27.11
N LYS A 2 -8.08 -2.43 28.22
CA LYS A 2 -7.01 -3.45 28.36
C LYS A 2 -7.13 -4.68 27.42
N ASN A 3 -8.36 -5.16 27.14
CA ASN A 3 -8.58 -6.31 26.25
C ASN A 3 -8.33 -6.01 24.76
N ILE A 4 -8.54 -4.77 24.33
CA ILE A 4 -8.38 -4.35 22.93
C ILE A 4 -6.90 -4.46 22.51
N LYS A 5 -5.97 -3.99 23.35
CA LYS A 5 -4.52 -4.13 23.12
C LYS A 5 -4.08 -5.60 23.04
N LYS A 6 -4.73 -6.50 23.81
CA LYS A 6 -4.42 -7.93 23.81
C LYS A 6 -4.78 -8.60 22.48
N VAL A 7 -5.94 -8.28 21.92
CA VAL A 7 -6.39 -8.80 20.61
C VAL A 7 -5.46 -8.36 19.48
N TYR A 8 -5.05 -7.09 19.44
CA TYR A 8 -4.10 -6.61 18.43
C TYR A 8 -2.72 -7.25 18.58
N ARG A 9 -2.25 -7.49 19.80
CA ARG A 9 -1.01 -8.22 20.04
C ARG A 9 -1.06 -9.65 19.50
N TYR A 10 -2.16 -10.39 19.71
CA TYR A 10 -2.30 -11.73 19.15
C TYR A 10 -2.35 -11.73 17.61
N ARG A 11 -3.05 -10.76 17.01
CA ARG A 11 -3.07 -10.59 15.54
C ARG A 11 -1.70 -10.26 14.95
N LEU A 12 -0.90 -9.48 15.67
CA LEU A 12 0.45 -9.12 15.23
C LEU A 12 1.36 -10.34 15.27
N ILE A 13 1.28 -11.13 16.34
CA ILE A 13 2.00 -12.40 16.48
C ILE A 13 1.59 -13.38 15.38
N SER A 14 0.30 -13.52 15.08
CA SER A 14 -0.15 -14.41 13.99
C SER A 14 0.37 -13.98 12.62
N GLY A 15 0.46 -12.67 12.35
CA GLY A 15 1.06 -12.16 11.12
C GLY A 15 2.55 -12.52 11.00
N ILE A 16 3.31 -12.39 12.10
CA ILE A 16 4.72 -12.78 12.15
C ILE A 16 4.89 -14.30 11.96
N ILE A 17 4.05 -15.12 12.60
CA ILE A 17 4.12 -16.58 12.46
C ILE A 17 3.87 -16.99 11.01
N LEU A 18 2.88 -16.41 10.33
CA LEU A 18 2.59 -16.70 8.93
C LEU A 18 3.73 -16.29 8.00
N LEU A 19 4.34 -15.12 8.25
CA LEU A 19 5.53 -14.65 7.51
C LEU A 19 6.69 -15.63 7.66
N LEU A 20 7.03 -16.00 8.89
CA LEU A 20 8.13 -16.94 9.17
C LEU A 20 7.84 -18.32 8.60
N ALA A 21 6.60 -18.80 8.69
CA ALA A 21 6.20 -20.08 8.11
C ALA A 21 6.35 -20.09 6.58
N GLY A 22 5.93 -19.02 5.90
CA GLY A 22 6.13 -18.88 4.46
C GLY A 22 7.60 -18.84 4.06
N ILE A 23 8.44 -18.09 4.79
CA ILE A 23 9.89 -18.03 4.55
C ILE A 23 10.54 -19.41 4.80
N MET A 24 10.21 -20.08 5.89
CA MET A 24 10.71 -21.44 6.14
C MET A 24 10.31 -22.39 5.03
N LEU A 25 9.06 -22.33 4.56
CA LEU A 25 8.59 -23.17 3.47
C LEU A 25 9.39 -22.89 2.18
N THR A 26 9.71 -21.64 1.86
CA THR A 26 10.56 -21.32 0.69
C THR A 26 11.98 -21.90 0.78
N VAL A 27 12.54 -22.00 1.99
CA VAL A 27 13.92 -22.44 2.19
C VAL A 27 14.03 -23.96 2.27
N PHE A 28 13.04 -24.63 2.87
CA PHE A 28 13.10 -26.06 3.17
C PHE A 28 12.34 -26.94 2.18
N PHE A 29 11.45 -26.38 1.36
CA PHE A 29 10.68 -27.14 0.39
C PHE A 29 10.93 -26.64 -1.04
N GLU A 30 11.55 -27.50 -1.86
CA GLU A 30 11.71 -27.33 -3.30
C GLU A 30 10.40 -27.69 -4.04
N GLY A 31 9.28 -27.12 -3.60
CA GLY A 31 7.94 -27.32 -4.17
C GLY A 31 7.43 -26.10 -4.93
N ASP A 32 6.17 -26.15 -5.37
CA ASP A 32 5.49 -25.01 -5.96
C ASP A 32 5.58 -23.78 -5.03
N SER A 33 6.11 -22.68 -5.57
CA SER A 33 6.33 -21.43 -4.83
C SER A 33 5.03 -20.69 -4.48
N SER A 34 3.90 -21.10 -5.06
CA SER A 34 2.60 -20.46 -4.85
C SER A 34 2.17 -20.45 -3.38
N ILE A 35 2.29 -21.58 -2.68
CA ILE A 35 1.89 -21.69 -1.26
C ILE A 35 2.77 -20.82 -0.35
N PRO A 36 4.12 -20.90 -0.41
CA PRO A 36 4.97 -20.02 0.38
C PRO A 36 4.71 -18.53 0.11
N VAL A 37 4.51 -18.13 -1.15
CA VAL A 37 4.23 -16.73 -1.52
C VAL A 37 2.93 -16.24 -0.90
N ILE A 38 1.85 -17.04 -0.97
CA ILE A 38 0.55 -16.69 -0.37
C ILE A 38 0.67 -16.52 1.15
N LEU A 39 1.41 -17.40 1.83
CA LEU A 39 1.68 -17.30 3.27
C LEU A 39 2.41 -16.00 3.65
N ILE A 40 3.45 -15.65 2.88
CA ILE A 40 4.22 -14.42 3.09
C ILE A 40 3.32 -13.19 2.90
N VAL A 41 2.55 -13.14 1.81
CA VAL A 41 1.67 -12.01 1.50
C VAL A 41 0.59 -11.84 2.57
N MET A 42 -0.10 -12.92 2.97
CA MET A 42 -1.11 -12.85 4.03
C MET A 42 -0.52 -12.42 5.38
N GLY A 43 0.62 -12.99 5.77
CA GLY A 43 1.31 -12.62 6.99
C GLY A 43 1.72 -11.15 6.99
N MET A 44 2.24 -10.65 5.87
CA MET A 44 2.59 -9.24 5.68
C MET A 44 1.38 -8.32 5.83
N VAL A 45 0.26 -8.65 5.17
CA VAL A 45 -0.98 -7.84 5.24
C VAL A 45 -1.50 -7.77 6.68
N ILE A 46 -1.59 -8.91 7.37
CA ILE A 46 -2.04 -8.96 8.77
C ILE A 46 -1.11 -8.15 9.67
N PHE A 47 0.21 -8.30 9.50
CA PHE A 47 1.22 -7.57 10.26
C PHE A 47 1.08 -6.06 10.05
N LEU A 48 1.06 -5.59 8.80
CA LEU A 48 1.00 -4.17 8.47
C LEU A 48 -0.29 -3.51 8.96
N ILE A 49 -1.46 -4.13 8.73
CA ILE A 49 -2.75 -3.59 9.20
C ILE A 49 -2.78 -3.52 10.73
N THR A 50 -2.29 -4.56 11.40
CA THR A 50 -2.31 -4.64 12.86
C THR A 50 -1.34 -3.66 13.50
N ALA A 51 -0.12 -3.57 12.97
CA ALA A 51 0.89 -2.60 13.38
C ALA A 51 0.36 -1.18 13.20
N PHE A 52 -0.20 -0.86 12.03
CA PHE A 52 -0.79 0.45 11.76
C PHE A 52 -1.90 0.81 12.75
N ARG A 53 -2.82 -0.12 13.05
CA ARG A 53 -3.88 0.11 14.05
C ARG A 53 -3.33 0.28 15.47
N LEU A 54 -2.26 -0.42 15.81
CA LEU A 54 -1.62 -0.31 17.13
C LEU A 54 -0.91 1.04 17.29
N PHE A 55 -0.18 1.50 16.26
CA PHE A 55 0.44 2.82 16.26
C PHE A 55 -0.58 3.96 16.28
N ARG A 56 -1.74 3.75 15.63
CA ARG A 56 -2.83 4.74 15.60
C ARG A 56 -3.64 4.81 16.91
N GLN A 57 -3.44 3.89 17.86
CA GLN A 57 -4.09 3.89 19.19
C GLN A 57 -3.37 4.72 20.26
N GLY A 58 -2.21 5.30 19.97
CA GLY A 58 -1.68 6.37 20.82
C GLY A 58 -2.61 7.58 20.75
N ASP A 59 -2.63 8.41 21.80
CA ASP A 59 -3.23 9.76 21.79
C ASP A 59 -2.46 10.65 20.80
N LEU A 60 -2.54 10.29 19.51
CA LEU A 60 -2.17 11.17 18.43
C LEU A 60 -3.15 12.33 18.52
N PRO A 61 -2.67 13.59 18.62
CA PRO A 61 -3.55 14.73 18.57
C PRO A 61 -4.48 14.55 17.37
N ASP A 62 -5.79 14.75 17.59
CA ASP A 62 -6.79 14.48 16.57
C ASP A 62 -6.32 15.18 15.30
N ARG A 63 -6.17 14.38 14.23
CA ARG A 63 -5.59 14.89 12.98
C ARG A 63 -6.48 16.03 12.54
N ASP A 64 -5.89 17.23 12.52
CA ASP A 64 -6.50 18.46 12.03
C ASP A 64 -7.27 18.16 10.74
N GLU A 65 -8.50 18.66 10.64
CA GLU A 65 -9.39 18.46 9.49
C GLU A 65 -8.67 18.80 8.19
N ARG A 66 -7.81 19.83 8.22
CA ARG A 66 -6.96 20.22 7.09
C ARG A 66 -6.04 19.10 6.62
N THR A 67 -5.39 18.38 7.53
CA THR A 67 -4.50 17.26 7.19
C THR A 67 -5.29 16.10 6.56
N LYS A 68 -6.51 15.85 7.05
CA LYS A 68 -7.41 14.82 6.48
C LYS A 68 -7.83 15.21 5.06
N LYS A 69 -8.23 16.47 4.83
CA LYS A 69 -8.58 17.00 3.50
C LYS A 69 -7.40 16.92 2.51
N LEU A 70 -6.21 17.38 2.90
CA LEU A 70 -5.01 17.34 2.07
C LEU A 70 -4.62 15.91 1.66
N ALA A 71 -4.76 14.95 2.58
CA ALA A 71 -4.51 13.54 2.26
C ALA A 71 -5.55 13.01 1.25
N ALA A 72 -6.83 13.35 1.42
CA ALA A 72 -7.88 12.96 0.48
C ALA A 72 -7.65 13.57 -0.91
N TYR A 73 -7.39 14.88 -1.00
CA TYR A 73 -7.08 15.55 -2.25
C TYR A 73 -5.85 14.94 -2.94
N GLY A 74 -4.75 14.70 -2.20
CA GLY A 74 -3.57 14.06 -2.76
C GLY A 74 -3.85 12.70 -3.40
N ILE A 75 -4.70 11.88 -2.77
CA ILE A 75 -5.12 10.57 -3.29
C ILE A 75 -6.03 10.74 -4.52
N THR A 76 -7.01 11.63 -4.48
CA THR A 76 -7.95 11.86 -5.58
C THR A 76 -7.22 12.31 -6.86
N TYR A 77 -6.34 13.30 -6.75
CA TYR A 77 -5.57 13.79 -7.89
C TYR A 77 -4.57 12.74 -8.41
N SER A 78 -3.94 11.98 -7.50
CA SER A 78 -3.07 10.85 -7.89
C SER A 78 -3.83 9.77 -8.67
N TRP A 79 -5.06 9.46 -8.26
CA TRP A 79 -5.90 8.50 -8.96
C TRP A 79 -6.27 8.98 -10.37
N LEU A 80 -6.72 10.24 -10.51
CA LEU A 80 -6.99 10.84 -11.82
C LEU A 80 -5.75 10.86 -12.72
N PHE A 81 -4.59 11.19 -12.16
CA PHE A 81 -3.34 11.20 -12.90
C PHE A 81 -2.91 9.79 -13.33
N THR A 82 -3.18 8.79 -12.50
CA THR A 82 -2.97 7.37 -12.84
C THR A 82 -3.87 6.94 -14.00
N LEU A 83 -5.11 7.41 -14.10
CA LEU A 83 -5.97 7.12 -15.26
C LEU A 83 -5.39 7.69 -16.57
N VAL A 84 -4.80 8.88 -16.52
CA VAL A 84 -4.09 9.47 -17.67
C VAL A 84 -2.92 8.58 -18.05
N LEU A 85 -2.11 8.14 -17.08
CA LEU A 85 -1.00 7.23 -17.32
C LEU A 85 -1.46 5.90 -17.95
N ILE A 86 -2.53 5.28 -17.43
CA ILE A 86 -3.10 4.04 -17.99
C ILE A 86 -3.48 4.27 -19.46
N THR A 87 -4.10 5.41 -19.76
CA THR A 87 -4.46 5.75 -21.15
C THR A 87 -3.21 5.86 -22.04
N VAL A 88 -2.15 6.51 -21.56
CA VAL A 88 -0.88 6.62 -22.30
C VAL A 88 -0.24 5.24 -22.52
N LEU A 89 -0.15 4.42 -21.49
CA LEU A 89 0.41 3.06 -21.58
C LEU A 89 -0.38 2.20 -22.57
N TYR A 90 -1.72 2.29 -22.51
CA TYR A 90 -2.60 1.60 -23.45
C TYR A 90 -2.33 2.01 -24.90
N TRP A 91 -2.13 3.30 -25.18
CA TRP A 91 -1.82 3.77 -26.54
C TRP A 91 -0.44 3.32 -27.01
N ILE A 92 0.56 3.31 -26.13
CA ILE A 92 1.91 2.82 -26.45
C ILE A 92 1.86 1.35 -26.87
N GLU A 93 1.14 0.52 -26.10
CA GLU A 93 0.96 -0.90 -26.41
C GLU A 93 0.11 -1.09 -27.68
N PHE A 94 -1.00 -0.36 -27.82
CA PHE A 94 -1.89 -0.44 -28.98
C PHE A 94 -1.20 -0.06 -30.31
N LEU A 95 -0.30 0.93 -30.28
CA LEU A 95 0.47 1.36 -31.44
C LEU A 95 1.72 0.50 -31.67
N ASN A 96 1.93 -0.56 -30.88
CA ASN A 96 3.14 -1.40 -30.88
C ASN A 96 4.44 -0.58 -30.76
N LEU A 97 4.43 0.48 -29.95
CA LEU A 97 5.62 1.30 -29.71
C LEU A 97 6.55 0.68 -28.64
N ALA A 98 5.99 -0.09 -27.72
CA ALA A 98 6.72 -0.87 -26.73
C ALA A 98 5.86 -2.03 -26.21
N ASP A 99 6.50 -3.16 -25.90
CA ASP A 99 5.86 -4.32 -25.29
C ASP A 99 6.09 -4.30 -23.78
N PHE A 100 5.00 -4.33 -23.00
CA PHE A 100 5.06 -4.39 -21.54
C PHE A 100 4.53 -5.72 -21.03
N THR A 101 5.20 -6.29 -20.03
CA THR A 101 4.61 -7.38 -19.25
C THR A 101 3.57 -6.83 -18.28
N ALA A 102 2.58 -7.65 -17.92
CA ALA A 102 1.59 -7.26 -16.91
C ALA A 102 2.25 -6.88 -15.56
N GLU A 103 3.31 -7.58 -15.18
CA GLU A 103 4.11 -7.27 -13.98
C GLU A 103 4.74 -5.88 -14.06
N ALA A 104 5.31 -5.51 -15.22
CA ALA A 104 5.89 -4.19 -15.43
C ALA A 104 4.83 -3.08 -15.33
N ILE A 105 3.66 -3.27 -15.94
CA ILE A 105 2.54 -2.31 -15.86
C ILE A 105 2.11 -2.13 -14.41
N LEU A 106 1.87 -3.24 -13.68
CA LEU A 106 1.46 -3.17 -12.28
C LEU A 106 2.50 -2.47 -11.40
N GLY A 107 3.79 -2.73 -11.63
CA GLY A 107 4.89 -2.05 -10.95
C GLY A 107 4.88 -0.53 -11.23
N ILE A 108 4.80 -0.14 -12.51
CA ILE A 108 4.73 1.26 -12.93
C ILE A 108 3.54 1.96 -12.26
N LEU A 109 2.35 1.37 -12.30
CA LEU A 109 1.14 1.95 -11.71
C LEU A 109 1.26 2.11 -10.20
N LEU A 110 1.80 1.11 -9.50
CA LEU A 110 1.98 1.15 -8.04
C LEU A 110 2.92 2.28 -7.63
N PHE A 111 4.11 2.35 -8.23
CA PHE A 111 5.09 3.39 -7.88
C PHE A 111 4.62 4.78 -8.31
N PHE A 112 4.02 4.89 -9.50
CA PHE A 112 3.50 6.16 -9.99
C PHE A 112 2.40 6.71 -9.09
N MET A 113 1.45 5.87 -8.66
CA MET A 113 0.38 6.27 -7.74
C MET A 113 0.96 6.69 -6.38
N LEU A 114 1.90 5.93 -5.81
CA LEU A 114 2.52 6.30 -4.53
C LEU A 114 3.28 7.63 -4.58
N ILE A 115 4.08 7.83 -5.63
CA ILE A 115 4.87 9.05 -5.80
C ILE A 115 3.95 10.24 -6.04
N SER A 116 3.02 10.12 -7.00
CA SER A 116 2.10 11.21 -7.35
C SER A 116 1.22 11.64 -6.18
N ALA A 117 0.72 10.71 -5.35
CA ALA A 117 -0.06 11.06 -4.16
C ALA A 117 0.74 11.91 -3.17
N ASN A 118 2.02 11.63 -2.98
CA ASN A 118 2.90 12.44 -2.13
C ASN A 118 3.22 13.79 -2.78
N VAL A 119 3.44 13.83 -4.10
CA VAL A 119 3.66 15.08 -4.86
C VAL A 119 2.45 15.99 -4.77
N PHE A 120 1.24 15.48 -5.02
CA PHE A 120 0.01 16.26 -4.91
C PHE A 120 -0.24 16.72 -3.47
N ARG A 121 -0.03 15.84 -2.47
CA ARG A 121 -0.13 16.25 -1.07
C ARG A 121 0.84 17.40 -0.76
N TRP A 122 2.08 17.33 -1.23
CA TRP A 122 3.07 18.39 -1.04
C TRP A 122 2.74 19.68 -1.79
N PHE A 123 2.21 19.57 -3.01
CA PHE A 123 1.75 20.71 -3.80
C PHE A 123 0.57 21.44 -3.13
N PHE A 124 -0.43 20.70 -2.65
CA PHE A 124 -1.57 21.30 -1.95
C PHE A 124 -1.20 21.84 -0.56
N MET A 125 -0.17 21.31 0.10
CA MET A 125 0.36 21.90 1.34
C MET A 125 0.96 23.28 1.15
N GLN A 126 1.46 23.60 -0.05
CA GLN A 126 2.05 24.92 -0.35
C GLN A 126 1.01 25.96 -0.70
N LYS A 127 -0.14 25.53 -1.23
CA LYS A 127 -1.32 26.39 -1.36
C LYS A 127 -1.92 26.52 0.05
N GLY A 128 -2.42 27.70 0.40
CA GLY A 128 -3.03 27.98 1.71
C GLY A 128 -4.28 27.14 1.97
N ASP A 129 -5.28 27.66 2.68
CA ASP A 129 -6.49 26.89 2.98
C ASP A 129 -7.10 26.33 1.69
N VAL A 130 -7.14 25.00 1.60
CA VAL A 130 -7.68 24.28 0.45
C VAL A 130 -9.15 24.08 0.78
N GLU A 131 -9.96 25.10 0.50
CA GLU A 131 -11.42 24.96 0.50
C GLU A 131 -11.86 24.00 -0.61
#